data_AF-A0A395GYU8-F1
#
_entry.id   AF-A0A395GYU8-F1
#
_cell.length_a   1.000
_cell.length_b   1.000
_cell.length_c   1.000
_cell.angle_alpha   90.00
_cell.angle_beta   90.00
_cell.angle_gamma   90.00
#
_symmetry.space_group_name_H-M   'P 1'
#
loop_
_entity.id
_entity.type
_entity.pdbx_description
1 polymer ?
#
loop_
_entity_poly.entity_id
_entity_poly.type
_entity_poly.pdbx_seq_one_letter_code
_entity_poly.pdbx_strand_id
1 'polypeptide(L)'
;MALERSELDESIRLELGMLHTSGDFDFFIDASHEDGLLGGAPPPPPHPPYIYAALSYVWGATADSYFQAKKSTIEALEAKGYLFENPLPATIEDAICACRDLQIRYLWVDRLCIVQDDEGLKNAQINAMGDIYRHSYVTLVDIEGLDMNHGLPGVMQDRDCGQKTYRTRDMCMKIEQAPYSYLVHMSK
;
A
#
# COMPACT_ATOMS: atom_id res chain seq x y z
N MET A 1 16.47 10.02 5.01
CA MET A 1 15.88 11.21 5.64
C MET A 1 14.47 10.75 5.97
N ALA A 2 14.27 10.26 7.19
CA ALA A 2 12.99 9.67 7.59
C ALA A 2 11.97 10.82 7.67
N LEU A 3 10.91 10.74 6.88
CA LEU A 3 9.75 11.63 7.01
C LEU A 3 9.22 11.47 8.44
N GLU A 4 9.14 12.57 9.19
CA GLU A 4 8.59 12.54 10.55
C GLU A 4 7.11 12.16 10.47
N ARG A 5 6.63 11.33 11.41
CA ARG A 5 5.27 10.78 11.45
C ARG A 5 4.17 11.86 11.36
N SER A 6 4.47 13.10 11.73
CA SER A 6 3.57 14.26 11.64
C SER A 6 3.36 14.82 10.23
N GLU A 7 4.21 14.50 9.25
CA GLU A 7 4.09 14.96 7.85
C GLU A 7 3.29 13.98 6.96
N LEU A 8 2.88 12.83 7.51
CA LEU A 8 2.02 11.86 6.82
C LEU A 8 0.54 12.22 6.91
N ASP A 9 0.16 13.08 7.85
CA ASP A 9 -1.16 13.09 8.46
C ASP A 9 -2.23 13.85 7.65
N GLU A 10 -2.00 15.10 7.27
CA GLU A 10 -3.11 15.98 6.83
C GLU A 10 -3.57 15.82 5.37
N SER A 11 -2.75 15.24 4.49
CA SER A 11 -3.03 15.22 3.04
C SER A 11 -3.69 13.93 2.54
N ILE A 12 -3.57 12.85 3.30
CA ILE A 12 -3.91 11.50 2.85
C ILE A 12 -5.42 11.27 2.92
N ARG A 13 -5.97 10.65 1.89
CA ARG A 13 -7.39 10.29 1.78
C ARG A 13 -7.60 9.11 0.84
N LEU A 14 -8.79 8.51 0.87
CA LEU A 14 -9.25 7.69 -0.25
C LEU A 14 -9.71 8.57 -1.41
N GLU A 15 -9.30 8.20 -2.62
CA GLU A 15 -9.81 8.74 -3.88
C GLU A 15 -10.35 7.60 -4.73
N LEU A 16 -11.50 7.82 -5.36
CA LEU A 16 -11.99 6.95 -6.42
C LEU A 16 -11.14 7.18 -7.67
N GLY A 17 -10.39 6.17 -8.09
CA GLY A 17 -9.53 6.19 -9.26
C GLY A 17 -9.99 5.16 -10.30
N MET A 18 -9.65 5.42 -11.56
CA MET A 18 -9.96 4.50 -12.65
C MET A 18 -8.83 3.46 -12.77
N LEU A 19 -9.15 2.18 -12.62
CA LEU A 19 -8.21 1.05 -12.66
C LEU A 19 -7.50 0.95 -14.02
N HIS A 20 -8.24 1.12 -15.11
CA HIS A 20 -7.71 1.13 -16.47
C HIS A 20 -8.69 1.76 -17.48
N THR A 21 -8.31 1.82 -18.77
CA THR A 21 -9.07 2.49 -19.83
C THR A 21 -10.46 1.90 -20.15
N SER A 22 -10.93 0.83 -19.47
CA SER A 22 -12.29 0.28 -19.62
C SER A 22 -13.36 1.08 -18.90
N GLY A 23 -12.98 1.94 -17.95
CA GLY A 23 -13.93 2.62 -17.07
C GLY A 23 -14.27 1.86 -15.79
N ASP A 24 -13.48 0.86 -15.40
CA ASP A 24 -13.56 0.26 -14.07
C ASP A 24 -12.92 1.19 -13.03
N PHE A 25 -13.60 1.41 -11.90
CA PHE A 25 -13.16 2.30 -10.83
C PHE A 25 -12.92 1.52 -9.53
N ASP A 26 -11.91 1.92 -8.77
CA ASP A 26 -11.64 1.41 -7.43
C ASP A 26 -11.12 2.54 -6.53
N PHE A 27 -11.15 2.30 -5.22
CA PHE A 27 -10.60 3.24 -4.25
C PHE A 27 -9.09 3.08 -4.16
N PHE A 28 -8.39 4.21 -3.99
CA PHE A 28 -6.96 4.26 -3.75
C PHE A 28 -6.65 5.24 -2.64
N ILE A 29 -5.64 4.94 -1.84
CA ILE A 29 -5.07 5.90 -0.90
C ILE A 29 -4.22 6.88 -1.70
N ASP A 30 -4.55 8.17 -1.63
CA ASP A 30 -3.72 9.26 -2.15
C ASP A 30 -2.61 9.57 -1.15
N ALA A 31 -1.40 9.10 -1.48
CA ALA A 31 -0.19 9.30 -0.68
C ALA A 31 0.55 10.61 -1.04
N SER A 32 -0.03 11.51 -1.85
CA SER A 32 0.65 12.75 -2.26
C SER A 32 0.98 13.69 -1.10
N HIS A 33 2.07 14.45 -1.25
CA HIS A 33 2.44 15.54 -0.34
C HIS A 33 1.75 16.84 -0.78
N GLU A 34 1.31 17.68 0.16
CA GLU A 34 0.65 18.97 -0.17
C GLU A 34 1.57 19.98 -0.88
N ASP A 35 2.88 19.71 -0.97
CA ASP A 35 3.80 20.45 -1.86
C ASP A 35 3.59 20.06 -3.33
N GLY A 36 2.41 20.37 -3.85
CA GLY A 36 2.08 20.32 -5.27
C GLY A 36 2.83 21.37 -6.12
N LEU A 37 3.97 21.93 -5.68
CA LEU A 37 4.66 22.99 -6.42
C LEU A 37 6.20 22.95 -6.44
N LEU A 38 6.87 21.90 -5.98
CA LEU A 38 8.33 21.76 -6.18
C LEU A 38 8.63 20.62 -7.15
N GLY A 39 8.28 20.81 -8.42
CA GLY A 39 8.74 19.87 -9.45
C GLY A 39 8.18 19.98 -10.85
N GLY A 40 7.51 21.07 -11.26
CA GLY A 40 7.20 21.33 -12.68
C GLY A 40 6.46 20.23 -13.46
N ALA A 41 5.92 19.21 -12.77
CA ALA A 41 5.18 18.14 -13.40
C ALA A 41 3.80 18.71 -13.73
N PRO A 42 3.37 18.65 -15.01
CA PRO A 42 2.02 19.08 -15.37
C PRO A 42 1.00 18.32 -14.52
N PRO A 43 -0.13 18.95 -14.15
CA PRO A 43 -1.22 18.22 -13.51
C PRO A 43 -1.50 16.97 -14.35
N PRO A 44 -1.66 15.80 -13.72
CA PRO A 44 -1.87 14.57 -14.46
C PRO A 44 -3.03 14.79 -15.44
N PRO A 45 -2.92 14.30 -16.69
CA PRO A 45 -4.00 14.42 -17.65
C PRO A 45 -5.31 13.93 -17.03
N PRO A 46 -6.48 14.39 -17.50
CA PRO A 46 -7.75 13.98 -16.92
C PRO A 46 -7.90 12.45 -16.90
N HIS A 47 -7.29 11.71 -17.84
CA HIS A 47 -7.29 10.24 -17.85
C HIS A 47 -6.06 9.56 -18.55
N PRO A 48 -4.90 9.37 -17.90
CA PRO A 48 -4.04 8.20 -18.07
C PRO A 48 -4.46 7.11 -17.06
N PRO A 49 -4.08 5.83 -17.25
CA PRO A 49 -4.28 4.83 -16.19
C PRO A 49 -3.59 5.33 -14.91
N TYR A 50 -4.31 5.28 -13.78
CA TYR A 50 -3.75 5.68 -12.50
C TYR A 50 -2.50 4.82 -12.25
N ILE A 51 -1.37 5.46 -11.97
CA ILE A 51 -0.16 4.73 -11.56
C ILE A 51 -0.29 4.49 -10.07
N TYR A 52 -0.51 3.22 -9.70
CA TYR A 52 -0.65 2.81 -8.31
C TYR A 52 0.27 1.66 -7.95
N ALA A 53 0.62 1.58 -6.67
CA ALA A 53 1.17 0.39 -6.06
C ALA A 53 0.04 -0.45 -5.45
N ALA A 54 0.19 -1.76 -5.42
CA ALA A 54 -0.67 -2.65 -4.64
C ALA A 54 0.10 -3.19 -3.43
N LEU A 55 -0.56 -3.35 -2.28
CA LEU A 55 0.01 -3.97 -1.09
C LEU A 55 -0.50 -5.40 -0.93
N SER A 56 0.43 -6.36 -0.84
CA SER A 56 0.18 -7.75 -0.48
C SER A 56 0.79 -8.04 0.89
N TYR A 57 -0.05 -8.44 1.85
CA TYR A 57 0.32 -8.62 3.25
C TYR A 57 -0.69 -9.55 3.92
N VAL A 58 -0.35 -10.01 5.13
CA VAL A 58 -1.24 -10.84 5.94
C VAL A 58 -2.00 -9.96 6.93
N TRP A 59 -3.33 -10.06 6.99
CA TRP A 59 -4.12 -9.32 7.97
C TRP A 59 -3.84 -9.81 9.41
N GLY A 60 -3.78 -11.13 9.59
CA GLY A 60 -3.42 -11.76 10.85
C GLY A 60 -4.47 -11.60 11.96
N ALA A 61 -4.11 -12.03 13.17
CA ALA A 61 -5.02 -12.09 14.32
C ALA A 61 -5.39 -10.71 14.89
N THR A 62 -4.60 -9.68 14.61
CA THR A 62 -4.80 -8.31 15.09
C THR A 62 -5.77 -7.51 14.23
N ALA A 63 -6.22 -8.08 13.10
CA ALA A 63 -7.11 -7.44 12.14
C ALA A 63 -8.28 -6.69 12.81
N ASP A 64 -9.02 -7.33 13.71
CA ASP A 64 -10.21 -6.74 14.34
C ASP A 64 -9.92 -5.50 15.22
N SER A 65 -8.65 -5.23 15.53
CA SER A 65 -8.22 -4.03 16.26
C SER A 65 -8.08 -2.80 15.35
N TYR A 66 -8.09 -3.00 14.03
CA TYR A 66 -7.91 -1.96 13.04
C TYR A 66 -9.16 -1.75 12.21
N PHE A 67 -9.34 -0.50 11.82
CA PHE A 67 -10.42 -0.09 10.95
C PHE A 67 -10.35 -0.80 9.59
N GLN A 68 -11.52 -0.93 8.94
CA GLN A 68 -11.67 -1.44 7.59
C GLN A 68 -12.75 -0.65 6.86
N ALA A 69 -12.68 -0.59 5.54
CA ALA A 69 -13.71 0.07 4.74
C ALA A 69 -15.06 -0.65 4.90
N LYS A 70 -16.08 0.13 5.28
CA LYS A 70 -17.47 -0.29 5.40
C LYS A 70 -18.36 0.73 4.70
N LYS A 71 -19.57 0.34 4.33
CA LYS A 71 -20.55 1.27 3.73
C LYS A 71 -20.75 2.53 4.56
N SER A 72 -20.77 2.40 5.88
CA SER A 72 -20.99 3.53 6.80
C SER A 72 -19.77 4.43 6.98
N THR A 73 -18.60 4.01 6.52
CA THR A 73 -17.33 4.68 6.82
C THR A 73 -16.52 5.05 5.58
N ILE A 74 -16.88 4.53 4.41
CA ILE A 74 -16.19 4.81 3.14
C ILE A 74 -16.20 6.29 2.80
N GLU A 75 -17.33 6.99 2.98
CA GLU A 75 -17.43 8.44 2.75
C GLU A 75 -16.53 9.25 3.69
N ALA A 76 -16.34 8.77 4.92
CA ALA A 76 -15.46 9.42 5.88
C ALA A 76 -13.98 9.25 5.49
N LEU A 77 -13.61 8.08 4.95
CA LEU A 77 -12.25 7.82 4.46
C LEU A 77 -11.85 8.68 3.25
N GLU A 78 -12.81 9.24 2.52
CA GLU A 78 -12.54 10.21 1.45
C GLU A 78 -12.15 11.59 1.99
N ALA A 79 -12.44 11.87 3.26
CA ALA A 79 -12.01 13.11 3.90
C ALA A 79 -10.49 13.07 4.18
N LYS A 80 -9.81 14.17 3.86
CA LYS A 80 -8.39 14.37 4.12
C LYS A 80 -8.09 14.17 5.61
N GLY A 81 -7.06 13.39 5.91
CA GLY A 81 -6.60 13.10 7.27
C GLY A 81 -7.45 12.09 8.04
N TYR A 82 -8.65 11.72 7.56
CA TYR A 82 -9.52 10.78 8.29
C TYR A 82 -8.87 9.41 8.50
N LEU A 83 -8.02 9.00 7.55
CA LEU A 83 -7.30 7.74 7.66
C LEU A 83 -6.37 7.67 8.88
N PHE A 84 -5.85 8.82 9.35
CA PHE A 84 -4.96 8.92 10.50
C PHE A 84 -5.69 9.27 11.82
N GLU A 85 -6.99 9.60 11.78
CA GLU A 85 -7.81 9.69 13.00
C GLU A 85 -7.88 8.35 13.76
N ASN A 86 -7.61 7.25 13.05
CA ASN A 86 -7.55 5.91 13.60
C ASN A 86 -6.12 5.36 13.50
N PRO A 87 -5.68 4.53 14.46
CA PRO A 87 -4.37 3.89 14.35
C PRO A 87 -4.32 3.04 13.08
N LEU A 88 -3.24 3.19 12.32
CA LEU A 88 -2.96 2.35 11.16
C LEU A 88 -2.03 1.19 11.54
N PRO A 89 -2.17 0.03 10.88
CA PRO A 89 -1.19 -1.03 10.99
C PRO A 89 0.17 -0.60 10.44
N ALA A 90 1.26 -1.05 11.07
CA ALA A 90 2.61 -0.68 10.68
C ALA A 90 2.92 -1.00 9.21
N THR A 91 2.45 -2.14 8.68
CA THR A 91 2.66 -2.52 7.28
C THR A 91 1.97 -1.55 6.31
N ILE A 92 0.81 -0.99 6.68
CA ILE A 92 0.11 0.02 5.86
C ILE A 92 0.81 1.37 5.95
N GLU A 93 1.21 1.82 7.14
CA GLU A 93 1.99 3.06 7.34
C GLU A 93 3.30 3.02 6.51
N ASP A 94 4.04 1.91 6.60
CA ASP A 94 5.25 1.69 5.82
C ASP A 94 4.97 1.67 4.31
N ALA A 95 3.89 1.03 3.86
CA ALA A 95 3.53 1.01 2.44
C ALA A 95 3.24 2.42 1.88
N ILE A 96 2.57 3.28 2.66
CA ILE A 96 2.32 4.68 2.31
C ILE A 96 3.65 5.42 2.14
N CYS A 97 4.59 5.25 3.08
CA CYS A 97 5.92 5.85 2.98
C CYS A 97 6.71 5.35 1.78
N ALA A 98 6.69 4.04 1.53
CA ALA A 98 7.36 3.46 0.37
C ALA A 98 6.81 4.03 -0.94
N CYS A 99 5.49 4.24 -1.04
CA CYS A 99 4.86 4.89 -2.20
C CYS A 99 5.36 6.32 -2.39
N ARG A 100 5.44 7.11 -1.31
CA ARG A 100 6.00 8.48 -1.35
C ARG A 100 7.44 8.48 -1.84
N ASP A 101 8.28 7.61 -1.30
CA ASP A 101 9.69 7.49 -1.68
C ASP A 101 9.87 7.04 -3.14
N LEU A 102 8.96 6.19 -3.65
CA LEU A 102 8.92 5.73 -5.03
C LEU A 102 8.25 6.73 -5.99
N GLN A 103 7.78 7.87 -5.49
CA GLN A 103 7.02 8.87 -6.25
C GLN A 103 5.74 8.29 -6.89
N ILE A 104 5.13 7.29 -6.24
CA ILE A 104 3.86 6.69 -6.62
C ILE A 104 2.77 7.32 -5.77
N ARG A 105 1.84 8.03 -6.41
CA ARG A 105 0.77 8.75 -5.71
C ARG A 105 -0.26 7.83 -5.07
N TYR A 106 -0.60 6.72 -5.74
CA TYR A 106 -1.74 5.91 -5.36
C TYR A 106 -1.30 4.57 -4.78
N LEU A 107 -1.90 4.19 -3.65
CA LEU A 107 -1.71 2.87 -3.03
C LEU A 107 -3.06 2.17 -2.91
N TRP A 108 -3.12 0.93 -3.40
CA TRP A 108 -4.26 0.05 -3.20
C TRP A 108 -3.99 -0.89 -2.03
N VAL A 109 -4.91 -0.90 -1.06
CA VAL A 109 -4.89 -1.77 0.12
C VAL A 109 -6.25 -2.43 0.26
N ASP A 110 -6.32 -3.75 0.10
CA ASP A 110 -7.56 -4.53 0.14
C ASP A 110 -8.52 -4.15 1.29
N ARG A 111 -8.01 -4.00 2.51
CA ARG A 111 -8.77 -3.71 3.74
C ARG A 111 -9.43 -2.33 3.73
N LEU A 112 -8.83 -1.37 3.01
CA LEU A 112 -9.26 0.03 2.97
C LEU A 112 -9.94 0.39 1.64
N CYS A 113 -9.66 -0.34 0.56
CA CYS A 113 -10.22 -0.10 -0.76
C CYS A 113 -11.44 -0.98 -1.07
N ILE A 114 -11.60 -2.12 -0.38
CA ILE A 114 -12.75 -3.01 -0.54
C ILE A 114 -13.77 -2.77 0.58
N VAL A 115 -15.03 -2.55 0.19
CA VAL A 115 -16.15 -2.42 1.14
C VAL A 115 -16.46 -3.79 1.76
N GLN A 116 -16.05 -3.99 3.01
CA GLN A 116 -16.00 -5.32 3.63
C GLN A 116 -17.36 -5.88 4.08
N ASP A 117 -18.35 -5.01 4.31
CA ASP A 117 -19.67 -5.34 4.83
C ASP A 117 -20.76 -5.42 3.74
N ASP A 118 -20.38 -5.27 2.48
CA ASP A 118 -21.24 -5.51 1.31
C ASP A 118 -20.72 -6.71 0.52
N GLU A 119 -21.36 -7.87 0.71
CA GLU A 119 -21.00 -9.10 0.01
C GLU A 119 -21.05 -8.96 -1.53
N GLY A 120 -21.95 -8.15 -2.09
CA GLY A 120 -22.04 -7.95 -3.53
C GLY A 120 -20.84 -7.19 -4.07
N LEU A 121 -20.51 -6.04 -3.46
CA LEU A 121 -19.36 -5.21 -3.84
C LEU A 121 -18.04 -5.94 -3.57
N LYS A 122 -17.93 -6.57 -2.39
CA LYS A 122 -16.76 -7.35 -1.99
C LYS A 122 -16.48 -8.47 -2.98
N ASN A 123 -17.49 -9.27 -3.35
CA ASN A 123 -17.28 -10.35 -4.31
C ASN A 123 -16.89 -9.83 -5.70
N ALA A 124 -17.46 -8.70 -6.14
CA ALA A 124 -17.05 -8.07 -7.39
C ALA A 124 -15.57 -7.63 -7.37
N GLN A 125 -15.12 -6.98 -6.29
CA GLN A 125 -13.73 -6.55 -6.13
C GLN A 125 -12.77 -7.74 -5.99
N ILE A 126 -13.16 -8.79 -5.27
CA ILE A 126 -12.37 -10.04 -5.17
C ILE A 126 -12.19 -10.69 -6.55
N ASN A 127 -13.25 -10.73 -7.37
CA ASN A 127 -13.16 -11.24 -8.73
C ASN A 127 -12.25 -10.37 -9.62
N ALA A 128 -12.16 -9.06 -9.33
CA ALA A 128 -11.29 -8.12 -10.02
C ALA A 128 -9.84 -8.08 -9.49
N MET A 129 -9.54 -8.72 -8.34
CA MET A 129 -8.20 -8.67 -7.72
C MET A 129 -7.08 -9.05 -8.68
N GLY A 130 -7.29 -10.07 -9.51
CA GLY A 130 -6.29 -10.48 -10.51
C GLY A 130 -5.91 -9.34 -11.44
N ASP A 131 -6.88 -8.54 -11.88
CA ASP A 131 -6.65 -7.38 -12.72
C ASP A 131 -6.06 -6.20 -11.93
N ILE A 132 -6.46 -5.99 -10.67
CA ILE A 132 -5.86 -4.96 -9.80
C ILE A 132 -4.35 -5.22 -9.62
N TYR A 133 -3.96 -6.43 -9.24
CA TYR A 133 -2.52 -6.73 -9.09
C TYR A 133 -1.79 -6.66 -10.43
N ARG A 134 -2.39 -7.17 -11.51
CA ARG A 134 -1.79 -7.18 -12.85
C ARG A 134 -1.50 -5.79 -13.41
N HIS A 135 -2.33 -4.81 -13.09
CA HIS A 135 -2.18 -3.45 -13.60
C HIS A 135 -1.47 -2.50 -12.61
N SER A 136 -1.12 -2.98 -11.42
CA SER A 136 -0.26 -2.23 -10.50
C SER A 136 1.11 -1.96 -11.13
N TYR A 137 1.64 -0.76 -10.91
CA TYR A 137 2.99 -0.40 -11.38
C TYR A 137 4.06 -1.17 -10.59
N VAL A 138 3.80 -1.38 -9.31
CA VAL A 138 4.61 -2.21 -8.41
C VAL A 138 3.70 -2.85 -7.38
N THR A 139 4.06 -4.05 -6.93
CA THR A 139 3.43 -4.67 -5.77
C THR A 139 4.42 -4.65 -4.61
N LEU A 140 4.05 -3.99 -3.52
CA LEU A 140 4.75 -4.09 -2.24
C LEU A 140 4.29 -5.36 -1.55
N VAL A 141 5.23 -6.18 -1.08
CA VAL A 141 4.92 -7.48 -0.48
C VAL A 141 5.59 -7.58 0.88
N ASP A 142 4.78 -7.76 1.93
CA ASP A 142 5.24 -8.23 3.24
C ASP A 142 5.18 -9.77 3.26
N ILE A 143 6.35 -10.41 3.21
CA ILE A 143 6.48 -11.87 3.12
C ILE A 143 6.65 -12.50 4.51
N GLU A 144 7.21 -11.76 5.47
CA GLU A 144 7.58 -12.29 6.79
C GLU A 144 6.52 -12.04 7.86
N GLY A 145 5.72 -10.98 7.71
CA GLY A 145 4.69 -10.61 8.66
C GLY A 145 3.62 -11.70 8.81
N LEU A 146 3.41 -12.14 10.06
CA LEU A 146 2.28 -12.99 10.44
C LEU A 146 0.98 -12.20 10.61
N ASP A 147 1.09 -10.88 10.69
CA ASP A 147 0.00 -9.92 10.76
C ASP A 147 0.42 -8.56 10.18
N MET A 148 -0.55 -7.64 10.13
CA MET A 148 -0.39 -6.30 9.54
C MET A 148 0.44 -5.31 10.37
N ASN A 149 0.95 -5.73 11.54
CA ASN A 149 1.77 -4.90 12.42
C ASN A 149 3.28 -5.18 12.29
N HIS A 150 3.67 -6.07 11.38
CA HIS A 150 5.08 -6.37 11.14
C HIS A 150 5.84 -5.16 10.57
N GLY A 151 5.25 -4.43 9.62
CA GLY A 151 5.92 -3.37 8.89
C GLY A 151 6.74 -3.87 7.70
N LEU A 152 7.40 -2.93 7.01
CA LEU A 152 8.29 -3.21 5.88
C LEU A 152 9.73 -2.81 6.25
N PRO A 153 10.60 -3.78 6.59
CA PRO A 153 11.98 -3.50 6.93
C PRO A 153 12.75 -2.74 5.83
N GLY A 154 13.37 -1.63 6.22
CA GLY A 154 14.07 -0.70 5.36
C GLY A 154 13.20 0.43 4.79
N VAL A 155 11.96 0.59 5.27
CA VAL A 155 11.13 1.79 5.06
C VAL A 155 11.22 2.70 6.29
N MET A 156 10.40 2.51 7.33
CA MET A 156 10.55 3.23 8.60
C MET A 156 11.42 2.49 9.62
N GLN A 157 11.50 1.16 9.51
CA GLN A 157 12.31 0.32 10.38
C GLN A 157 13.66 0.02 9.72
N ASP A 158 14.73 -0.01 10.50
CA ASP A 158 16.03 -0.46 10.00
C ASP A 158 15.97 -1.93 9.58
N ARG A 159 16.78 -2.32 8.60
CA ARG A 159 16.91 -3.74 8.23
C ARG A 159 17.78 -4.44 9.28
N ASP A 160 17.26 -5.52 9.86
CA ASP A 160 17.98 -6.33 10.84
C ASP A 160 19.24 -7.01 10.27
N CYS A 161 19.34 -7.13 8.93
CA CYS A 161 20.51 -7.71 8.29
C CYS A 161 21.17 -6.81 7.22
N GLY A 162 22.50 -6.93 7.12
CA GLY A 162 23.28 -6.29 6.05
C GLY A 162 22.91 -6.88 4.68
N GLN A 163 22.21 -6.09 3.87
CA GLN A 163 21.68 -6.53 2.58
C GLN A 163 22.79 -6.80 1.55
N LYS A 164 22.98 -8.06 1.14
CA LYS A 164 23.94 -8.41 0.08
C LYS A 164 23.30 -8.23 -1.29
N THR A 165 23.84 -7.32 -2.09
CA THR A 165 23.32 -7.03 -3.43
C THR A 165 24.15 -7.73 -4.50
N TYR A 166 23.50 -8.53 -5.34
CA TYR A 166 24.06 -9.21 -6.50
C TYR A 166 23.45 -8.61 -7.78
N ARG A 167 24.30 -8.05 -8.65
CA ARG A 167 23.87 -7.57 -9.96
C ARG A 167 24.17 -8.62 -11.02
N THR A 168 23.15 -9.01 -11.76
CA THR A 168 23.25 -9.67 -13.07
C THR A 168 22.92 -8.64 -14.16
N ARG A 169 23.14 -8.96 -15.44
CA ARG A 169 23.10 -7.98 -16.55
C ARG A 169 21.85 -7.09 -16.56
N ASP A 170 20.68 -7.64 -16.23
CA ASP A 170 19.40 -6.91 -16.23
C ASP A 170 18.64 -6.95 -14.90
N MET A 171 19.19 -7.62 -13.87
CA MET A 171 18.52 -7.78 -12.58
C MET A 171 19.44 -7.49 -11.40
N CYS A 172 18.93 -6.74 -10.43
CA CYS A 172 19.56 -6.51 -9.14
C CYS A 172 18.85 -7.36 -8.09
N MET A 173 19.47 -8.46 -7.67
CA MET A 173 18.95 -9.31 -6.59
C MET A 173 19.55 -8.86 -5.27
N LYS A 174 18.72 -8.76 -4.24
CA LYS A 174 19.17 -8.49 -2.88
C LYS A 174 18.85 -9.72 -2.03
N ILE A 175 19.88 -10.30 -1.43
CA ILE A 175 19.79 -11.53 -0.66
C ILE A 175 19.91 -11.18 0.82
N GLU A 176 18.90 -11.59 1.57
CA GLU A 176 18.86 -11.62 3.02
C GLU A 176 19.36 -12.98 3.51
N GLN A 177 20.35 -13.00 4.40
CA GLN A 177 20.88 -14.24 4.96
C GLN A 177 20.07 -14.63 6.20
N ALA A 178 18.88 -15.18 6.02
CA ALA A 178 18.21 -15.94 7.08
C ALA A 178 18.85 -17.35 7.20
N PRO A 179 19.05 -17.90 8.41
CA PRO A 179 19.47 -19.29 8.57
C PRO A 179 18.47 -20.23 7.89
N TYR A 180 18.95 -21.23 7.16
CA TYR A 180 18.09 -22.17 6.40
C TYR A 180 16.99 -22.81 7.27
N SER A 181 17.26 -23.06 8.55
CA SER A 181 16.27 -23.57 9.50
C SER A 181 15.07 -22.63 9.69
N TYR A 182 15.28 -21.31 9.66
CA TYR A 182 14.22 -20.31 9.82
C TYR A 182 13.26 -20.30 8.63
N LEU A 183 13.81 -20.35 7.41
CA LEU A 183 13.04 -20.39 6.17
C LEU A 183 12.17 -21.66 6.05
N VAL A 184 12.67 -22.81 6.52
CA VAL A 184 11.91 -24.07 6.50
C VAL A 184 10.77 -24.08 7.51
N HIS A 185 10.91 -23.37 8.63
CA HIS A 185 9.86 -23.27 9.65
C HIS A 185 8.71 -22.34 9.26
N MET A 186 8.99 -21.27 8.50
CA MET A 186 7.97 -20.32 8.01
C MET A 186 7.23 -20.80 6.74
N SER A 187 7.71 -21.84 6.05
CA SER A 187 7.14 -22.35 4.79
C SER A 187 6.00 -23.37 4.98
N LYS A 188 5.37 -23.44 6.14
CA LYS A 188 4.28 -24.39 6.44
C LYS A 188 2.96 -23.70 6.73
#